data_AF-A0A930QNX2-F1
#
_entry.id   AF-A0A930QNX2-F1
#
_cell.length_a   1.000
_cell.length_b   1.000
_cell.length_c   1.000
_cell.angle_alpha   90.00
_cell.angle_beta   90.00
_cell.angle_gamma   90.00
#
_symmetry.space_group_name_H-M   'P 1'
#
loop_
_entity.id
_entity.type
_entity.pdbx_description
1 polymer ?
#
loop_
_entity_poly.entity_id
_entity_poly.type
_entity_poly.pdbx_seq_one_letter_code
_entity_poly.pdbx_strand_id
1 'polypeptide(L)' 'MHFFCEQCKKEYPVATHSFQCECGGLFRLYQSAMDAKDVHDKVTLGEMPTPLLPRMMDGRRFYFKMEDRQPTGSFKDR' A
#
# COMPACT_ATOMS: atom_id res chain seq x y z
N MET A 1 -15.55 -3.90 1.42
CA MET A 1 -14.49 -2.88 1.58
C MET A 1 -15.07 -1.53 1.19
N HIS A 2 -14.72 -0.44 1.87
CA HIS A 2 -15.12 0.92 1.48
C HIS A 2 -14.05 1.95 1.88
N PHE A 3 -14.08 3.13 1.28
CA PHE A 3 -13.29 4.26 1.75
C PHE A 3 -14.12 5.12 2.70
N PHE A 4 -13.49 5.73 3.69
CA PHE A 4 -14.10 6.82 4.45
C PHE A 4 -13.16 8.00 4.55
N CYS A 5 -13.71 9.21 4.60
CA CYS A 5 -12.92 10.42 4.79
C CYS A 5 -12.43 10.53 6.24
N GLU A 6 -11.15 10.79 6.45
CA GLU A 6 -10.59 10.93 7.80
C GLU A 6 -11.14 12.12 8.60
N GLN A 7 -11.65 13.15 7.92
CA GLN A 7 -12.14 14.37 8.54
C GLN A 7 -13.65 14.33 8.80
N CYS A 8 -14.45 14.12 7.75
CA CYS A 8 -15.92 14.17 7.86
C CYS A 8 -16.60 12.79 7.99
N LYS A 9 -15.82 11.70 7.93
CA LYS A 9 -16.29 10.30 8.03
C LYS A 9 -17.32 9.87 6.97
N LYS A 10 -17.55 10.67 5.92
CA LYS A 10 -18.36 10.26 4.75
C LYS A 10 -17.74 9.03 4.10
N GLU A 11 -18.58 8.05 3.80
CA GLU A 11 -18.20 6.81 3.13
C GLU A 11 -18.27 6.94 1.60
N TYR A 12 -17.41 6.18 0.92
CA TYR A 12 -17.26 6.17 -0.52
C TYR A 12 -17.04 4.72 -1.02
N PRO A 13 -17.57 4.37 -2.21
CA PRO A 13 -17.30 3.07 -2.81
C PRO A 13 -15.82 2.94 -3.21
N VAL A 14 -15.26 1.73 -3.16
CA VAL A 14 -13.86 1.47 -3.54
C VAL A 14 -13.60 1.78 -5.02
N ALA A 15 -14.61 1.66 -5.88
CA ALA A 15 -14.53 1.96 -7.30
C ALA A 15 -14.62 3.47 -7.64
N THR A 16 -14.56 4.36 -6.64
CA THR A 16 -14.57 5.81 -6.89
C THR A 16 -13.31 6.27 -7.61
N HIS A 17 -13.42 7.25 -8.50
CA HIS A 17 -12.29 7.91 -9.15
C HIS A 17 -11.84 9.19 -8.43
N SER A 18 -12.54 9.60 -7.37
CA SER A 18 -12.12 10.73 -6.55
C SER A 18 -10.83 10.38 -5.81
N PHE A 19 -9.85 11.29 -5.82
CA PHE A 19 -8.60 11.11 -5.06
C PHE A 19 -8.69 11.64 -3.62
N GLN A 20 -9.74 12.40 -3.31
CA GLN A 20 -10.01 12.97 -1.99
C GLN A 20 -11.51 13.21 -1.78
N CYS A 21 -11.90 13.44 -0.53
CA CYS A 21 -13.26 13.84 -0.18
C CYS A 21 -13.59 15.24 -0.68
N GLU A 22 -14.87 15.53 -0.92
CA GLU A 22 -15.38 16.89 -1.21
C GLU A 22 -15.01 17.92 -0.13
N CYS A 23 -14.80 17.48 1.12
CA CYS A 23 -14.34 18.36 2.21
C CYS A 23 -12.81 18.62 2.21
N GLY A 24 -12.06 18.01 1.28
CA GLY A 24 -10.59 18.08 1.21
C GLY A 24 -9.84 17.05 2.06
N GLY A 25 -10.55 16.19 2.78
CA GLY A 25 -9.94 15.15 3.61
C GLY A 25 -9.50 13.91 2.82
N LEU A 26 -8.41 13.29 3.27
CA LEU A 26 -7.89 12.05 2.70
C LEU A 26 -8.82 10.86 2.99
N PHE A 27 -8.79 9.88 2.10
CA PHE A 27 -9.49 8.61 2.29
C PHE A 27 -8.66 7.64 3.13
N ARG A 28 -9.32 6.93 4.02
CA ARG A 28 -8.84 5.70 4.63
C ARG A 28 -9.64 4.53 4.08
N LEU A 29 -8.94 3.45 3.72
CA LEU A 29 -9.57 2.19 3.35
C LEU A 29 -10.01 1.44 4.60
N TYR A 30 -11.30 1.11 4.67
CA TYR A 30 -11.85 0.18 5.65
C TYR A 30 -12.02 -1.20 5.01
N GLN A 31 -11.38 -2.19 5.62
CA GLN A 31 -11.51 -3.60 5.29
C GLN A 31 -11.99 -4.34 6.54
N SER A 32 -13.15 -4.99 6.45
CA SER A 32 -13.64 -5.88 7.51
C SER A 32 -12.97 -7.26 7.41
N ALA A 33 -13.06 -8.06 8.48
CA ALA A 33 -12.57 -9.44 8.47
C ALA A 33 -13.29 -10.34 7.43
N MET A 34 -14.51 -9.97 7.02
CA MET A 34 -15.24 -10.65 5.95
C MET A 34 -14.68 -10.28 4.56
N ASP A 35 -14.27 -9.03 4.37
CA ASP A 35 -13.65 -8.56 3.12
C ASP A 35 -12.29 -9.20 2.86
N ALA A 36 -11.55 -9.55 3.92
CA ALA A 36 -10.24 -10.20 3.84
C ALA A 36 -10.29 -11.65 3.32
N LYS A 37 -11.48 -12.23 3.10
CA LYS A 37 -11.65 -13.54 2.46
C LYS A 37 -11.85 -13.43 0.95
N ASP A 38 -12.15 -12.25 0.43
CA ASP A 38 -12.38 -11.97 -0.99
C ASP A 38 -11.08 -11.46 -1.66
N VAL A 39 -9.95 -11.98 -1.20
CA VAL A 39 -8.64 -11.64 -1.77
C VAL A 39 -8.60 -12.29 -3.15
N HIS A 40 -8.48 -11.46 -4.18
CA HIS A 40 -8.15 -11.92 -5.53
C HIS A 40 -6.72 -12.49 -5.54
N ASP A 41 -6.55 -13.69 -4.99
CA ASP A 41 -5.30 -14.44 -4.80
C ASP A 41 -4.58 -14.84 -6.10
N LYS A 42 -4.94 -14.28 -7.26
CA LYS A 42 -4.63 -14.89 -8.56
C LYS A 42 -3.75 -14.08 -9.50
N VAL A 43 -3.49 -12.81 -9.22
CA VAL A 43 -2.63 -11.99 -10.10
C VAL A 43 -1.39 -11.57 -9.33
N THR A 44 -0.28 -12.19 -9.67
CA THR A 44 1.06 -11.95 -9.10
C THR A 44 2.07 -12.02 -10.24
N LEU A 45 3.12 -11.20 -10.17
CA LEU A 45 4.29 -11.30 -11.03
C LEU A 45 5.44 -12.07 -10.37
N GLY A 46 5.15 -12.74 -9.24
CA GLY A 46 6.16 -13.40 -8.40
C GLY A 46 6.86 -12.42 -7.46
N GLU A 47 6.14 -11.42 -6.95
CA GLU A 47 6.65 -10.51 -5.93
C GLU A 47 7.13 -11.30 -4.71
N MET A 48 8.30 -10.95 -4.20
CA MET A 48 8.96 -11.70 -3.13
C MET A 48 9.54 -10.76 -2.08
N PRO A 49 9.81 -11.23 -0.85
CA PRO A 49 10.49 -10.43 0.14
C PRO A 49 11.83 -9.93 -0.38
N THR A 50 11.94 -8.62 -0.56
CA THR A 50 13.14 -7.99 -1.11
C THR A 50 14.26 -7.94 -0.06
N PRO A 51 15.54 -7.91 -0.46
CA PRO A 51 16.65 -7.83 0.48
C PRO A 51 16.61 -6.56 1.36
N LEU A 52 17.12 -6.69 2.58
CA LEU A 52 17.45 -5.58 3.46
C LEU A 52 18.97 -5.48 3.55
N LEU A 53 19.57 -4.57 2.79
CA LEU A 53 21.02 -4.47 2.65
C LEU A 53 21.62 -3.58 3.75
N PRO A 54 22.42 -4.14 4.68
CA PRO A 54 23.15 -3.32 5.65
C PRO A 54 24.33 -2.60 4.97
N ARG A 55 24.55 -1.33 5.34
CA ARG A 55 25.70 -0.54 4.92
C ARG A 55 26.23 0.31 6.06
N MET A 56 27.55 0.40 6.18
CA MET A 56 28.21 1.33 7.07
C MET A 56 28.59 2.59 6.28
N MET A 57 28.15 3.75 6.74
CA MET A 57 28.48 5.07 6.16
C MET A 57 28.68 6.05 7.31
N ASP A 58 29.77 6.80 7.31
CA ASP A 58 30.12 7.77 8.37
C ASP A 58 30.02 7.20 9.79
N GLY A 59 30.48 5.95 9.97
CA GLY A 59 30.44 5.25 11.26
C GLY A 59 29.05 4.80 11.72
N ARG A 60 28.00 5.02 10.92
CA ARG A 60 26.61 4.63 11.21
C ARG A 60 26.16 3.48 10.33
N ARG A 61 25.32 2.60 10.90
CA ARG A 61 24.72 1.48 10.16
C ARG A 61 23.37 1.89 9.59
N PHE A 62 23.26 1.82 8.28
CA PHE A 62 22.02 1.99 7.52
C PHE A 62 21.54 0.66 6.97
N TYR A 63 20.23 0.55 6.75
CA TYR A 63 19.63 -0.58 6.07
C TYR A 63 18.81 -0.06 4.89
N PHE A 64 19.08 -0.61 3.72
CA PHE A 64 18.37 -0.28 2.50
C PHE A 64 17.41 -1.41 2.15
N LYS A 65 16.11 -1.11 2.17
CA LYS A 65 15.07 -2.04 1.72
C LYS A 65 14.98 -1.96 0.20
N MET A 66 15.47 -2.99 -0.48
CA MET A 66 15.74 -2.98 -1.92
C MET A 66 14.47 -3.26 -2.74
N GLU A 67 13.46 -2.40 -2.68
CA GLU A 67 12.21 -2.56 -3.45
C GLU A 67 12.38 -2.37 -4.98
N ASP A 68 13.53 -1.88 -5.42
CA ASP A 68 13.96 -1.92 -6.83
C ASP A 68 14.13 -3.34 -7.38
N ARG A 69 14.17 -4.36 -6.52
CA ARG A 69 14.31 -5.77 -6.90
C ARG A 69 12.98 -6.50 -7.09
N GLN A 70 11.87 -5.77 -7.05
CA GLN A 70 10.56 -6.32 -7.39
C GLN A 70 10.42 -6.55 -8.91
N PRO A 71 9.46 -7.36 -9.39
CA PRO A 71 9.31 -7.71 -10.81
C PRO A 71 9.32 -6.53 -11.79
N THR A 72 8.67 -5.42 -11.47
CA THR A 72 8.65 -4.20 -12.31
C THR A 72 9.77 -3.22 -11.99
N GLY A 73 10.63 -3.56 -11.03
CA GLY A 73 11.69 -2.68 -10.54
C GLY A 73 11.20 -1.59 -9.58
N SER A 74 10.00 -1.74 -9.00
CA SER A 74 9.40 -0.73 -8.12
C SER A 74 8.65 -1.34 -6.96
N PHE A 75 8.53 -0.58 -5.86
CA PHE A 75 7.73 -0.96 -4.70
C PHE A 75 6.23 -1.12 -5.01
N LYS A 76 5.76 -0.63 -6.17
CA LYS A 76 4.33 -0.65 -6.57
C LYS A 76 3.78 -2.04 -6.90
N ASP A 77 4.64 -3.06 -6.89
CA ASP A 77 4.21 -4.44 -7.10
C ASP A 77 3.50 -5.01 -5.85
N ARG A 78 3.54 -4.31 -4.71
CA ARG A 78 2.81 -4.61 -3.47
C ARG A 78 1.58 -3.75 -3.30
#